data_AF-A0A497PZB5-F1
#
_entry.id   AF-A0A497PZB5-F1
#
_cell.length_a   1.000
_cell.length_b   1.000
_cell.length_c   1.000
_cell.angle_alpha   90.00
_cell.angle_beta   90.00
_cell.angle_gamma   90.00
#
_symmetry.space_group_name_H-M   'P 1'
#
loop_
_entity.id
_entity.type
_entity.pdbx_description
1 polymer ?
#
loop_
_entity_poly.entity_id
_entity_poly.type
_entity_poly.pdbx_seq_one_letter_code
_entity_poly.pdbx_strand_id
1 'polypeptide(L)'
;MSEPTVKEHSLVPTIALSTALCVAAVLVGYEIGRTVHPLGLSELVVVLVAYLAIPVVITTAAYAIGWYGKKRAVTYVAPTWVFHDTELTLDEAKSLAKEYPTANLRLVAYGRMWYFMVPPVLLLLILAIPMYATDLDTGLWSLASAVYAVSLGAATAIAAYGAFRATANDATDDFGLNSLRETIWRGCVQERVRGVTNVRVGHEVAEFANYRVF
;
A
#
# COMPACT_ATOMS: atom_id res chain seq x y z
N MET A 1 27.39 -5.16 22.87
CA MET A 1 26.82 -5.53 21.57
C MET A 1 25.43 -6.09 21.83
N SER A 2 24.39 -5.51 21.25
CA SER A 2 23.02 -6.05 21.35
C SER A 2 22.95 -7.38 20.61
N GLU A 3 22.20 -8.35 21.15
CA GLU A 3 21.96 -9.62 20.46
C GLU A 3 21.21 -9.38 19.14
N PRO A 4 21.61 -10.04 18.04
CA PRO A 4 20.89 -9.94 16.78
C PRO A 4 19.45 -10.42 16.97
N THR A 5 18.50 -9.58 16.57
CA THR A 5 17.10 -9.83 16.86
C THR A 5 16.24 -9.40 15.70
N VAL A 6 15.48 -10.34 15.13
CA VAL A 6 14.35 -10.06 14.24
C VAL A 6 13.10 -10.49 14.99
N LYS A 7 12.33 -9.51 15.48
CA LYS A 7 11.10 -9.78 16.23
C LYS A 7 9.91 -9.12 15.56
N GLU A 8 8.97 -9.94 15.13
CA GLU A 8 7.69 -9.47 14.61
C GLU A 8 6.70 -9.21 15.74
N HIS A 9 5.97 -8.11 15.62
CA HIS A 9 4.93 -7.72 16.55
C HIS A 9 3.54 -7.98 15.98
N SER A 10 2.55 -8.07 16.88
CA SER A 10 1.16 -8.24 16.49
C SER A 10 0.65 -7.02 15.72
N LEU A 11 0.05 -7.26 14.55
CA LEU A 11 -0.60 -6.22 13.74
C LEU A 11 -2.07 -6.01 14.10
N VAL A 12 -2.63 -6.83 15.01
CA VAL A 12 -4.04 -6.75 15.44
C VAL A 12 -4.49 -5.33 15.80
N PRO A 13 -3.76 -4.54 16.61
CA PRO A 13 -4.22 -3.18 16.94
C PRO A 13 -4.25 -2.25 15.73
N THR A 14 -3.26 -2.34 14.83
CA THR A 14 -3.24 -1.53 13.60
C THR A 14 -4.38 -1.93 12.67
N ILE A 15 -4.63 -3.22 12.50
CA ILE A 15 -5.73 -3.73 11.66
C ILE A 15 -7.07 -3.27 12.24
N ALA A 16 -7.29 -3.44 13.55
CA ALA A 16 -8.51 -2.99 14.21
C ALA A 16 -8.74 -1.48 14.04
N LEU A 17 -7.70 -0.67 14.24
CA LEU A 17 -7.78 0.79 14.09
C LEU A 17 -8.06 1.19 12.64
N SER A 18 -7.41 0.54 11.67
CA SER A 18 -7.60 0.80 10.23
C SER A 18 -9.02 0.43 9.81
N THR A 19 -9.53 -0.73 10.24
CA THR A 19 -10.90 -1.17 9.97
C THR A 19 -11.91 -0.23 10.61
N ALA A 20 -11.71 0.18 11.86
CA ALA A 20 -12.59 1.13 12.53
C ALA A 20 -12.63 2.47 11.80
N LEU A 21 -11.48 2.99 11.35
CA LEU A 21 -11.43 4.22 10.58
C LEU A 21 -12.11 4.07 9.21
N CYS A 22 -11.95 2.95 8.51
CA CYS A 22 -12.65 2.69 7.25
C CYS A 22 -14.17 2.69 7.43
N VAL A 23 -14.69 2.02 8.48
CA VAL A 23 -16.12 2.02 8.79
C VAL A 23 -16.60 3.44 9.13
N ALA A 24 -15.86 4.16 9.97
CA ALA A 24 -16.17 5.54 10.30
C ALA A 24 -16.18 6.45 9.06
N ALA A 25 -15.22 6.28 8.14
CA ALA A 25 -15.12 7.03 6.90
C ALA A 25 -16.34 6.82 5.99
N VAL A 26 -16.85 5.58 5.89
CA VAL A 26 -18.08 5.28 5.15
C VAL A 26 -19.28 5.98 5.79
N LEU A 27 -19.45 5.87 7.12
CA LEU A 27 -20.56 6.50 7.84
C LEU A 27 -20.53 8.03 7.73
N VAL A 28 -19.35 8.63 7.94
CA VAL A 28 -19.14 10.07 7.80
C VAL A 28 -19.41 10.52 6.37
N GLY A 29 -18.91 9.79 5.37
CA GLY A 29 -19.16 10.12 3.97
C GLY A 29 -20.64 10.07 3.59
N TYR A 30 -21.37 9.09 4.12
CA TYR A 30 -22.82 8.97 3.90
C TYR A 30 -23.58 10.14 4.53
N GLU A 31 -23.26 10.50 5.79
CA GLU A 31 -23.93 11.60 6.49
C GLU A 31 -23.58 12.97 5.88
N ILE A 32 -22.33 13.20 5.48
CA ILE A 32 -21.94 14.41 4.75
C ILE A 32 -22.72 14.52 3.44
N GLY A 33 -22.74 13.44 2.64
CA GLY A 33 -23.52 13.42 1.41
C GLY A 33 -25.00 13.69 1.64
N ARG A 34 -25.59 13.18 2.72
CA ARG A 34 -27.00 13.41 3.03
C ARG A 34 -27.30 14.85 3.46
N THR A 35 -26.41 15.47 4.22
CA THR A 35 -26.65 16.77 4.89
C THR A 35 -26.15 17.97 4.11
N VAL A 36 -25.00 17.85 3.44
CA VAL A 36 -24.34 18.97 2.75
C VAL A 36 -24.74 19.04 1.29
N HIS A 37 -25.03 17.91 0.64
CA HIS A 37 -25.41 17.89 -0.77
C HIS A 37 -26.63 18.75 -1.11
N PRO A 38 -27.71 18.78 -0.30
CA PRO A 38 -28.87 19.63 -0.58
C PRO A 38 -28.60 21.13 -0.48
N LEU A 39 -27.50 21.56 0.16
CA LEU A 39 -27.11 22.98 0.24
C LEU A 39 -26.64 23.51 -1.13
N GLY A 40 -26.22 22.63 -2.03
CA GLY A 40 -25.70 22.98 -3.35
C GLY A 40 -24.48 23.90 -3.30
N LEU A 41 -24.13 24.51 -4.43
CA LEU A 41 -22.99 25.45 -4.53
C LEU A 41 -23.25 26.82 -3.87
N SER A 42 -24.45 27.04 -3.32
CA SER A 42 -24.81 28.28 -2.63
C SER A 42 -23.97 28.50 -1.37
N GLU A 43 -23.53 27.42 -0.73
CA GLU A 43 -22.68 27.41 0.46
C GLU A 43 -21.28 26.84 0.12
N LEU A 44 -20.58 27.49 -0.82
CA LEU A 44 -19.31 27.01 -1.39
C LEU A 44 -18.27 26.63 -0.32
N VAL A 45 -18.18 27.39 0.77
CA VAL A 45 -17.24 27.10 1.87
C VAL A 45 -17.56 25.77 2.55
N VAL A 46 -18.84 25.53 2.83
CA VAL A 46 -19.31 24.28 3.47
C VAL A 46 -19.06 23.10 2.53
N VAL A 47 -19.35 23.26 1.23
CA VAL A 47 -19.09 22.23 0.22
C VAL A 47 -17.60 21.93 0.10
N LEU A 48 -16.73 22.93 0.07
CA LEU A 48 -15.27 22.72 0.01
C LEU A 48 -14.75 22.01 1.26
N VAL A 49 -15.18 22.41 2.44
CA VAL A 49 -14.77 21.72 3.68
C VAL A 49 -15.25 20.26 3.66
N ALA A 50 -16.51 20.04 3.31
CA ALA A 50 -17.13 18.73 3.29
C ALA A 50 -16.52 17.80 2.24
N TYR A 51 -16.37 18.23 0.99
CA TYR A 51 -16.00 17.37 -0.14
C TYR A 51 -14.50 17.39 -0.48
N LEU A 52 -13.71 18.27 0.13
CA LEU A 52 -12.26 18.32 -0.05
C LEU A 52 -11.52 18.11 1.27
N ALA A 53 -11.70 19.02 2.23
CA ALA A 53 -10.87 19.03 3.45
C ALA A 53 -11.07 17.77 4.30
N ILE A 54 -12.32 17.38 4.57
CA ILE A 54 -12.62 16.19 5.38
C ILE A 54 -12.10 14.90 4.72
N PRO A 55 -12.41 14.60 3.44
CA PRO A 55 -11.86 13.43 2.75
C PRO A 55 -10.34 13.35 2.77
N VAL A 56 -9.66 14.48 2.55
CA VAL A 56 -8.19 14.55 2.59
C VAL A 56 -7.70 14.20 3.99
N VAL A 57 -8.22 14.84 5.03
CA VAL A 57 -7.82 14.60 6.43
C VAL A 57 -8.01 13.13 6.82
N ILE A 58 -9.16 12.54 6.51
CA ILE A 58 -9.46 11.13 6.80
C ILE A 58 -8.48 10.20 6.07
N THR A 59 -8.24 10.45 4.78
CA THR A 59 -7.34 9.64 3.96
C THR A 59 -5.89 9.74 4.45
N THR A 60 -5.46 10.94 4.85
CA THR A 60 -4.13 11.16 5.46
C THR A 60 -4.00 10.47 6.82
N ALA A 61 -5.04 10.51 7.66
CA ALA A 61 -5.04 9.78 8.93
C ALA A 61 -4.93 8.26 8.71
N ALA A 62 -5.61 7.72 7.70
CA ALA A 62 -5.52 6.32 7.32
C ALA A 62 -4.10 5.94 6.86
N TYR A 63 -3.48 6.77 6.02
CA TYR A 63 -2.09 6.61 5.63
C TYR A 63 -1.15 6.58 6.86
N ALA A 64 -1.33 7.50 7.79
CA ALA A 64 -0.52 7.58 9.00
C ALA A 64 -0.64 6.32 9.88
N ILE A 65 -1.86 5.75 10.00
CA ILE A 65 -2.08 4.49 10.72
C ILE A 65 -1.32 3.33 10.06
N GLY A 66 -1.42 3.21 8.73
CA GLY A 66 -0.72 2.16 7.98
C GLY A 66 0.80 2.29 8.08
N TRP A 67 1.33 3.51 7.93
CA TRP A 67 2.74 3.83 8.10
C TRP A 67 3.24 3.45 9.51
N TYR A 68 2.52 3.88 10.54
CA TYR A 68 2.86 3.60 11.92
C TYR A 68 2.82 2.11 12.24
N GLY A 69 1.81 1.41 11.72
CA GLY A 69 1.71 -0.05 11.82
C GLY A 69 2.91 -0.76 11.20
N LYS A 70 3.38 -0.30 10.04
CA LYS A 70 4.57 -0.87 9.38
C LYS A 70 5.85 -0.59 10.16
N LYS A 71 6.03 0.63 10.67
CA LYS A 71 7.19 0.98 11.50
C LYS A 71 7.26 0.19 12.81
N ARG A 72 6.12 -0.18 13.38
CA ARG A 72 6.05 -0.99 14.61
C ARG A 72 5.95 -2.50 14.38
N ALA A 73 5.83 -2.94 13.13
CA ALA A 73 5.63 -4.35 12.81
C ALA A 73 6.84 -5.21 13.18
N VAL A 74 8.04 -4.63 13.21
CA VAL A 74 9.29 -5.35 13.39
C VAL A 74 10.24 -4.53 14.28
N THR A 75 10.90 -5.21 15.22
CA THR A 75 12.14 -4.72 15.82
C THR A 75 13.30 -5.46 15.18
N TYR A 76 14.24 -4.70 14.61
CA TYR A 76 15.35 -5.24 13.85
C TYR A 76 16.69 -4.79 14.41
N VAL A 77 17.56 -5.75 14.68
CA VAL A 77 18.98 -5.53 14.97
C VAL A 77 19.73 -6.49 14.05
N ALA A 78 20.44 -5.92 13.06
CA ALA A 78 21.09 -6.71 12.02
C ALA A 78 22.07 -7.73 12.61
N PRO A 79 21.92 -9.04 12.30
CA PRO A 79 22.96 -10.01 12.56
C PRO A 79 24.14 -9.80 11.62
N THR A 80 25.28 -10.37 12.00
CA THR A 80 26.36 -10.60 11.04
C THR A 80 25.89 -11.68 10.06
N TRP A 81 25.40 -11.26 8.90
CA TRP A 81 24.99 -12.18 7.84
C TRP A 81 26.21 -12.91 7.27
N VAL A 82 26.09 -14.24 7.16
CA VAL A 82 27.08 -15.08 6.48
C VAL A 82 26.47 -15.51 5.15
N PHE A 83 26.85 -14.80 4.10
CA PHE A 83 26.36 -15.05 2.75
C PHE A 83 27.08 -16.24 2.11
N HIS A 84 26.32 -17.01 1.33
CA HIS A 84 26.83 -18.03 0.45
C HIS A 84 26.17 -17.93 -0.92
N ASP A 85 26.92 -18.32 -1.96
CA ASP A 85 26.42 -18.25 -3.32
C ASP A 85 25.33 -19.30 -3.57
N THR A 86 24.26 -18.87 -4.24
CA THR A 86 23.22 -19.75 -4.77
C THR A 86 22.97 -19.42 -6.24
N GLU A 87 22.72 -20.46 -7.03
CA GLU A 87 22.28 -20.31 -8.42
C GLU A 87 20.81 -20.64 -8.52
N LEU A 88 20.02 -19.70 -9.05
CA LEU A 88 18.60 -19.89 -9.33
C LEU A 88 18.41 -20.01 -10.85
N THR A 89 17.49 -20.86 -11.27
CA THR A 89 16.94 -20.77 -12.63
C THR A 89 16.17 -19.46 -12.80
N LEU A 90 16.01 -19.02 -14.05
CA LEU A 90 15.26 -17.80 -14.35
C LEU A 90 13.81 -17.85 -13.81
N ASP A 91 13.18 -19.03 -13.80
CA ASP A 91 11.83 -19.19 -13.30
C ASP A 91 11.75 -19.22 -11.76
N GLU A 92 12.74 -19.81 -11.08
CA GLU A 92 12.87 -19.70 -9.63
C GLU A 92 13.08 -18.25 -9.19
N ALA A 93 13.93 -17.50 -9.90
CA ALA A 93 14.16 -16.09 -9.62
C ALA A 93 12.87 -15.25 -9.79
N LYS A 94 12.08 -15.49 -10.84
CA LYS A 94 10.78 -14.83 -11.04
C LYS A 94 9.79 -15.14 -9.91
N SER A 95 9.71 -16.40 -9.50
CA SER A 95 8.84 -16.82 -8.40
C SER A 95 9.27 -16.18 -7.09
N LEU A 96 10.58 -16.17 -6.79
CA LEU A 96 11.14 -15.53 -5.61
C LEU A 96 10.78 -14.04 -5.55
N ALA A 97 10.97 -13.30 -6.64
CA ALA A 97 10.64 -11.86 -6.71
C ALA A 97 9.16 -11.55 -6.45
N LYS A 98 8.25 -12.51 -6.63
CA LYS A 98 6.81 -12.36 -6.44
C LYS A 98 6.36 -12.81 -5.04
N GLU A 99 6.85 -13.95 -4.60
CA GLU A 99 6.39 -14.63 -3.38
C GLU A 99 7.07 -14.06 -2.14
N TYR A 100 8.36 -13.76 -2.21
CA TYR A 100 9.13 -13.34 -1.05
C TYR A 100 8.62 -12.03 -0.40
N PRO A 101 8.32 -10.95 -1.15
CA PRO A 101 7.73 -9.75 -0.55
C PRO A 101 6.32 -9.99 0.02
N THR A 102 5.63 -11.03 -0.45
CA THR A 102 4.28 -11.41 -0.01
C THR A 102 4.31 -12.29 1.24
N ALA A 103 5.34 -13.10 1.43
CA ALA A 103 5.58 -13.85 2.66
C ALA A 103 6.12 -12.92 3.76
N ASN A 104 6.99 -11.97 3.41
CA ASN A 104 7.71 -11.10 4.35
C ASN A 104 7.14 -9.68 4.42
N LEU A 105 5.81 -9.55 4.41
CA LEU A 105 5.10 -8.26 4.34
C LEU A 105 5.47 -7.27 5.44
N ARG A 106 5.86 -7.76 6.60
CA ARG A 106 6.26 -6.94 7.74
C ARG A 106 7.68 -6.41 7.56
N LEU A 107 8.55 -7.14 6.87
CA LEU A 107 9.98 -6.85 6.74
C LEU A 107 10.28 -6.04 5.47
N VAL A 108 9.62 -6.37 4.36
CA VAL A 108 9.93 -5.79 3.04
C VAL A 108 8.97 -4.67 2.69
N ALA A 109 9.48 -3.59 2.08
CA ALA A 109 8.64 -2.60 1.42
C ALA A 109 8.33 -3.06 -0.01
N TYR A 110 7.05 -3.13 -0.35
CA TYR A 110 6.60 -3.49 -1.68
C TYR A 110 5.52 -2.50 -2.16
N GLY A 111 5.99 -1.42 -2.77
CA GLY A 111 5.13 -0.41 -3.38
C GLY A 111 4.63 -0.81 -4.77
N ARG A 112 3.33 -0.66 -5.00
CA ARG A 112 2.71 -0.67 -6.33
C ARG A 112 2.18 0.72 -6.63
N MET A 113 2.26 1.14 -7.89
CA MET A 113 1.81 2.47 -8.33
C MET A 113 0.36 2.80 -7.92
N TRP A 114 -0.53 1.80 -7.98
CA TRP A 114 -1.94 2.01 -7.67
C TRP A 114 -2.22 2.41 -6.21
N TYR A 115 -1.35 2.04 -5.26
CA TYR A 115 -1.48 2.48 -3.86
C TYR A 115 -1.44 4.00 -3.72
N PHE A 116 -0.73 4.68 -4.64
CA PHE A 116 -0.53 6.12 -4.61
C PHE A 116 -1.48 6.87 -5.55
N MET A 117 -1.91 6.24 -6.64
CA MET A 117 -2.74 6.89 -7.67
C MET A 117 -4.24 6.76 -7.41
N VAL A 118 -4.70 5.65 -6.85
CA VAL A 118 -6.14 5.44 -6.64
C VAL A 118 -6.75 6.39 -5.60
N PRO A 119 -6.11 6.66 -4.43
CA PRO A 119 -6.71 7.57 -3.45
C PRO A 119 -6.92 9.00 -3.98
N PRO A 120 -5.95 9.66 -4.66
CA PRO A 120 -6.19 10.96 -5.28
C PRO A 120 -7.32 10.96 -6.32
N VAL A 121 -7.41 9.91 -7.14
CA VAL A 121 -8.50 9.78 -8.13
C VAL A 121 -9.87 9.68 -7.44
N LEU A 122 -9.97 8.91 -6.35
CA LEU A 122 -11.19 8.81 -5.57
C LEU A 122 -11.55 10.13 -4.86
N LEU A 123 -10.55 10.88 -4.38
CA LEU A 123 -10.77 12.21 -3.79
C LEU A 123 -11.27 13.21 -4.83
N LEU A 124 -10.72 13.19 -6.05
CA LEU A 124 -11.24 13.99 -7.17
C LEU A 124 -12.66 13.60 -7.56
N LEU A 125 -12.97 12.30 -7.55
CA LEU A 125 -14.33 11.82 -7.77
C LEU A 125 -15.29 12.38 -6.70
N ILE A 126 -14.91 12.34 -5.42
CA ILE A 126 -15.71 12.93 -4.34
C ILE A 126 -15.93 14.42 -4.58
N LEU A 127 -14.88 15.18 -4.91
CA LEU A 127 -14.97 16.61 -5.18
C LEU A 127 -15.90 16.93 -6.38
N ALA A 128 -15.96 16.05 -7.36
CA ALA A 128 -16.81 16.22 -8.55
C ALA A 128 -18.31 15.98 -8.26
N ILE A 129 -18.67 15.19 -7.24
CA ILE A 129 -20.07 14.86 -6.90
C ILE A 129 -20.97 16.11 -6.81
N PRO A 130 -20.65 17.16 -6.02
CA PRO A 130 -21.50 18.33 -5.92
C PRO A 130 -21.64 19.08 -7.24
N MET A 131 -20.61 19.08 -8.10
CA MET A 131 -20.68 19.74 -9.42
C MET A 131 -21.56 18.99 -10.40
N TYR A 132 -21.47 17.65 -10.43
CA TYR A 132 -22.25 16.83 -11.37
C TYR A 132 -23.71 16.71 -10.96
N ALA A 133 -23.99 16.57 -9.67
CA ALA A 133 -25.35 16.36 -9.20
C ALA A 133 -26.21 17.63 -9.22
N THR A 134 -25.61 18.83 -9.13
CA THR A 134 -26.38 20.08 -9.26
C THR A 134 -26.70 20.42 -10.71
N ASP A 135 -25.80 20.09 -11.65
CA ASP A 135 -25.86 20.66 -13.01
C ASP A 135 -26.32 19.67 -14.09
N LEU A 136 -26.16 18.35 -13.92
CA LEU A 136 -26.36 17.37 -15.00
C LEU A 136 -27.60 16.48 -14.86
N ASP A 137 -27.87 15.91 -13.68
CA ASP A 137 -29.04 15.05 -13.46
C ASP A 137 -29.40 14.94 -11.97
N THR A 138 -30.54 15.52 -11.58
CA THR A 138 -31.06 15.46 -10.21
C THR A 138 -31.46 14.05 -9.76
N GLY A 139 -31.67 13.10 -10.70
CA GLY A 139 -31.91 11.69 -10.36
C GLY A 139 -30.74 11.02 -9.65
N LEU A 140 -29.51 11.52 -9.90
CA LEU A 140 -28.28 11.03 -9.26
C LEU A 140 -28.16 11.46 -7.78
N TRP A 141 -28.99 12.38 -7.30
CA TRP A 141 -28.98 12.81 -5.89
C TRP A 141 -29.18 11.66 -4.91
N SER A 142 -30.06 10.72 -5.27
CA SER A 142 -30.35 9.54 -4.44
C SER A 142 -29.13 8.62 -4.25
N LEU A 143 -28.15 8.68 -5.15
CA LEU A 143 -26.95 7.85 -5.14
C LEU A 143 -25.71 8.62 -4.66
N ALA A 144 -25.73 9.95 -4.67
CA ALA A 144 -24.58 10.79 -4.35
C ALA A 144 -23.94 10.46 -2.99
N SER A 145 -24.74 10.29 -1.94
CA SER A 145 -24.26 9.93 -0.60
C SER A 145 -23.62 8.55 -0.56
N ALA A 146 -24.16 7.58 -1.30
CA ALA A 146 -23.59 6.24 -1.39
C ALA A 146 -22.27 6.24 -2.17
N VAL A 147 -22.22 6.94 -3.31
CA VAL A 147 -21.00 7.08 -4.12
C VAL A 147 -19.90 7.77 -3.31
N TYR A 148 -20.24 8.84 -2.57
CA TYR A 148 -19.31 9.47 -1.64
C TYR A 148 -18.78 8.46 -0.64
N ALA A 149 -19.69 7.82 0.13
CA ALA A 149 -19.34 6.94 1.23
C ALA A 149 -18.41 5.79 0.78
N VAL A 150 -18.75 5.13 -0.33
CA VAL A 150 -17.96 4.05 -0.92
C VAL A 150 -16.60 4.58 -1.40
N SER A 151 -16.57 5.72 -2.08
CA SER A 151 -15.31 6.30 -2.58
C SER A 151 -14.37 6.68 -1.43
N LEU A 152 -14.90 7.30 -0.37
CA LEU A 152 -14.12 7.69 0.80
C LEU A 152 -13.64 6.45 1.57
N GLY A 153 -14.49 5.45 1.76
CA GLY A 153 -14.11 4.18 2.38
C GLY A 153 -13.01 3.46 1.60
N ALA A 154 -13.13 3.41 0.27
CA ALA A 154 -12.11 2.84 -0.61
C ALA A 154 -10.79 3.63 -0.56
N ALA A 155 -10.84 4.96 -0.62
CA ALA A 155 -9.64 5.81 -0.52
C ALA A 155 -8.91 5.58 0.82
N THR A 156 -9.67 5.53 1.92
CA THR A 156 -9.18 5.27 3.27
C THR A 156 -8.51 3.90 3.37
N ALA A 157 -9.18 2.85 2.88
CA ALA A 157 -8.65 1.49 2.91
C ALA A 157 -7.37 1.33 2.08
N ILE A 158 -7.35 1.90 0.87
CA ILE A 158 -6.20 1.84 -0.02
C ILE A 158 -5.04 2.67 0.55
N ALA A 159 -5.30 3.83 1.15
CA ALA A 159 -4.26 4.64 1.79
C ALA A 159 -3.63 3.91 2.98
N ALA A 160 -4.42 3.33 3.88
CA ALA A 160 -3.91 2.57 5.02
C ALA A 160 -3.11 1.33 4.57
N TYR A 161 -3.68 0.53 3.65
CA TYR A 161 -3.02 -0.67 3.14
C TYR A 161 -1.75 -0.32 2.34
N GLY A 162 -1.84 0.68 1.48
CA GLY A 162 -0.74 1.18 0.65
C GLY A 162 0.40 1.70 1.50
N ALA A 163 0.10 2.50 2.53
CA ALA A 163 1.10 2.98 3.48
C ALA A 163 1.80 1.82 4.19
N PHE A 164 1.02 0.83 4.66
CA PHE A 164 1.60 -0.35 5.31
C PHE A 164 2.52 -1.14 4.37
N ARG A 165 2.11 -1.34 3.12
CA ARG A 165 2.87 -2.12 2.13
C ARG A 165 4.11 -1.40 1.62
N ALA A 166 4.04 -0.10 1.39
CA ALA A 166 5.08 0.65 0.70
C ALA A 166 6.08 1.32 1.63
N THR A 167 5.77 1.45 2.92
CA THR A 167 6.69 2.08 3.90
C THR A 167 7.85 1.13 4.21
N ALA A 168 9.08 1.63 4.12
CA ALA A 168 10.27 0.92 4.59
C ALA A 168 10.39 0.98 6.12
N ASN A 169 10.93 -0.09 6.71
CA ASN A 169 11.36 -0.14 8.10
C ASN A 169 12.83 -0.57 8.18
N ASP A 170 13.34 -0.72 9.39
CA ASP A 170 14.77 -0.93 9.64
C ASP A 170 15.28 -2.28 9.07
N ALA A 171 14.38 -3.24 8.80
CA ALA A 171 14.72 -4.51 8.16
C ALA A 171 14.59 -4.47 6.62
N THR A 172 14.03 -3.42 6.04
CA THR A 172 13.70 -3.39 4.60
C THR A 172 14.94 -3.43 3.71
N ASP A 173 16.03 -2.81 4.14
CA ASP A 173 17.26 -2.73 3.34
C ASP A 173 17.89 -4.11 3.17
N ASP A 174 17.94 -4.90 4.25
CA ASP A 174 18.48 -6.26 4.20
C ASP A 174 17.53 -7.20 3.44
N PHE A 175 16.22 -7.12 3.67
CA PHE A 175 15.25 -8.06 3.06
C PHE A 175 14.77 -7.62 1.65
N GLY A 176 15.36 -6.57 1.08
CA GLY A 176 14.88 -5.96 -0.17
C GLY A 176 15.40 -6.65 -1.44
N LEU A 177 14.50 -7.23 -2.25
CA LEU A 177 14.87 -7.86 -3.54
C LEU A 177 14.96 -6.88 -4.73
N ASN A 178 15.48 -5.67 -4.50
CA ASN A 178 15.48 -4.62 -5.54
C ASN A 178 16.40 -4.97 -6.71
N SER A 179 17.58 -5.53 -6.43
CA SER A 179 18.57 -5.98 -7.42
C SER A 179 18.05 -7.14 -8.29
N LEU A 180 17.31 -8.08 -7.69
CA LEU A 180 16.83 -9.28 -8.36
C LEU A 180 15.97 -8.98 -9.59
N ARG A 181 15.17 -7.91 -9.57
CA ARG A 181 14.30 -7.52 -10.71
C ARG A 181 15.11 -7.21 -11.97
N GLU A 182 16.19 -6.46 -11.83
CA GLU A 182 17.05 -6.13 -12.97
C GLU A 182 17.76 -7.37 -13.49
N THR A 183 18.23 -8.23 -12.58
CA THR A 183 18.88 -9.49 -12.95
C THR A 183 17.93 -10.43 -13.70
N ILE A 184 16.67 -10.53 -13.29
CA ILE A 184 15.63 -11.27 -14.02
C ILE A 184 15.41 -10.67 -15.41
N TRP A 185 15.32 -9.34 -15.52
CA TRP A 185 15.13 -8.68 -16.82
C TRP A 185 16.30 -8.98 -17.77
N ARG A 186 17.54 -8.85 -17.28
CA ARG A 186 18.75 -9.20 -18.05
C ARG A 186 18.75 -10.68 -18.46
N GLY A 187 18.38 -11.58 -17.55
CA GLY A 187 18.27 -13.00 -17.83
C GLY A 187 17.24 -13.33 -18.91
N CYS A 188 16.06 -12.69 -18.87
CA CYS A 188 15.03 -12.81 -19.92
C CYS A 188 15.50 -12.29 -21.29
N VAL A 189 16.35 -11.26 -21.31
CA VAL A 189 16.94 -10.75 -22.57
C VAL A 189 17.98 -11.74 -23.10
N GLN A 190 18.83 -12.29 -22.24
CA GLN A 190 19.86 -13.27 -22.60
C GLN A 190 19.26 -14.59 -23.11
N GLU A 191 18.18 -15.07 -22.50
CA GLU A 191 17.46 -16.29 -22.91
C GLU A 191 16.95 -16.22 -24.36
N ARG A 192 16.73 -15.01 -24.89
CA ARG A 192 16.27 -14.79 -26.27
C ARG A 192 17.39 -14.83 -27.31
N VAL A 193 18.66 -14.87 -26.88
CA VAL A 193 19.81 -14.92 -27.80
C VAL A 193 19.98 -16.33 -28.33
N ARG A 194 20.05 -16.48 -29.66
CA ARG A 194 20.25 -17.79 -30.30
C ARG A 194 21.55 -18.44 -29.84
N GLY A 195 21.46 -19.67 -29.34
CA GLY A 195 22.60 -20.45 -28.86
C GLY A 195 22.85 -20.39 -27.35
N VAL A 196 22.11 -19.58 -26.60
CA VAL A 196 22.14 -19.58 -25.13
C VAL A 196 21.07 -20.54 -24.61
N THR A 197 21.48 -21.49 -23.76
CA THR A 197 20.58 -22.41 -23.06
C THR A 197 20.88 -22.37 -21.57
N ASN A 198 19.86 -22.58 -20.72
CA ASN A 198 19.99 -22.65 -19.26
C ASN A 198 20.58 -21.39 -18.60
N VAL A 199 19.97 -20.22 -18.83
CA VAL A 199 20.34 -18.99 -18.12
C VAL A 199 20.09 -19.16 -16.62
N ARG A 200 21.16 -19.02 -15.83
CA ARG A 200 21.13 -19.04 -14.37
C ARG A 200 21.38 -17.65 -13.80
N VAL A 201 20.74 -17.37 -12.68
CA VAL A 201 20.85 -16.14 -11.93
C VAL A 201 21.60 -16.45 -10.64
N GLY A 202 22.84 -15.97 -10.53
CA GLY A 202 23.60 -16.02 -9.29
C GLY A 202 23.07 -15.00 -8.30
N HIS A 203 22.90 -15.41 -7.04
CA HIS A 203 22.57 -14.55 -5.92
C HIS A 203 23.34 -14.99 -4.68
N GLU A 204 23.65 -14.06 -3.81
CA GLU A 204 24.07 -14.40 -2.46
C GLU A 204 22.82 -14.64 -1.61
N VAL A 205 22.91 -15.57 -0.67
CA VAL A 205 21.84 -15.84 0.29
C VAL A 205 22.43 -16.04 1.68
N ALA A 206 21.76 -15.51 2.69
CA ALA A 206 22.09 -15.71 4.09
C ALA A 206 20.85 -16.18 4.85
N GLU A 207 21.05 -17.08 5.80
CA GLU A 207 19.98 -17.63 6.63
C GLU A 207 20.32 -17.44 8.10
N PHE A 208 19.37 -16.90 8.86
CA PHE A 208 19.49 -16.75 10.31
C PHE A 208 18.16 -17.08 10.97
N ALA A 209 18.18 -18.06 11.88
CA ALA A 209 16.99 -18.65 12.46
C ALA A 209 16.00 -19.12 11.39
N ASN A 210 14.86 -18.44 11.22
CA ASN A 210 13.82 -18.75 10.23
C ASN A 210 13.75 -17.71 9.09
N TYR A 211 14.71 -16.78 9.04
CA TYR A 211 14.73 -15.72 8.05
C TYR A 211 15.79 -16.00 7.00
N ARG A 212 15.43 -15.74 5.74
CA ARG A 212 16.30 -15.86 4.57
C ARG A 212 16.42 -14.49 3.94
N VAL A 213 17.65 -14.06 3.68
CA VAL A 213 18.00 -12.77 3.09
C VAL A 213 18.77 -13.02 1.80
N PHE A 214 18.57 -12.16 0.80
CA PHE A 214 19.11 -12.31 -0.55
C PHE A 214 19.81 -11.02 -0.97
#